data_AF-A0A1H5KM43-F1
#
_entry.id   AF-A0A1H5KM43-F1
#
_cell.length_a   1.000
_cell.length_b   1.000
_cell.length_c   1.000
_cell.angle_alpha   90.00
_cell.angle_beta   90.00
_cell.angle_gamma   90.00
#
_symmetry.space_group_name_H-M   'P 1'
#
loop_
_entity.id
_entity.type
_entity.pdbx_description
1 polymer ?
#
loop_
_entity_poly.entity_id
_entity_poly.type
_entity_poly.pdbx_seq_one_letter_code
_entity_poly.pdbx_strand_id
1 'polypeptide(L)'
;MGRPSVFVHALIGSAQVLTAPTSVMLQPGLPDWPGVSWDAAGGLPRLPIRDLQQRFSEEEPHYRAAIEHVRPLLEAAVAQLIRTPENRLSFHAQELHAHAPVLIWALSTLLGPWLGDDAFTYVSGDGDEHLRLKLIFVPAWKVLMGERSLSRVFSKRSPDQARSIAEDLVDRFILDEGNPARAHNVLARCPNPRSRTLSERLDVLTRAL
;
A
#
# COMPACT_ATOMS: atom_id res chain seq x y z
N MET A 1 19.83 -20.86 21.68
CA MET A 1 18.61 -20.09 21.99
C MET A 1 18.27 -19.23 20.79
N GLY A 2 17.24 -19.59 20.04
CA GLY A 2 16.79 -18.83 18.86
C GLY A 2 15.96 -17.62 19.29
N ARG A 3 16.19 -16.46 18.66
CA ARG A 3 15.33 -15.29 18.84
C ARG A 3 13.90 -15.62 18.37
N PRO A 4 12.85 -15.18 19.09
CA PRO A 4 11.48 -15.32 18.61
C PRO A 4 11.33 -14.52 17.32
N SER A 5 11.08 -15.22 16.22
CA SER A 5 10.92 -14.65 14.89
C SER A 5 9.44 -14.41 14.67
N VAL A 6 9.03 -13.15 14.86
CA VAL A 6 7.65 -12.68 14.76
C VAL A 6 7.32 -12.49 13.28
N PHE A 7 7.04 -13.56 12.56
CA PHE A 7 6.77 -13.52 11.12
C PHE A 7 5.27 -13.62 10.85
N VAL A 8 4.70 -12.52 10.37
CA VAL A 8 3.28 -12.40 10.11
C VAL A 8 3.02 -12.00 8.65
N HIS A 9 2.99 -12.94 7.71
CA HIS A 9 2.83 -12.72 6.26
C HIS A 9 1.41 -12.87 5.66
N ALA A 10 0.54 -11.88 5.82
CA ALA A 10 -0.72 -11.86 5.08
C ALA A 10 -0.47 -11.41 3.64
N LEU A 11 -0.80 -12.27 2.66
CA LEU A 11 -0.54 -12.04 1.24
C LEU A 11 -1.83 -11.85 0.46
N ILE A 12 -1.97 -10.69 -0.18
CA ILE A 12 -3.13 -10.40 -1.03
C ILE A 12 -2.69 -9.95 -2.41
N GLY A 13 -3.39 -10.42 -3.44
CA GLY A 13 -3.14 -10.10 -4.83
C GLY A 13 -3.87 -11.00 -5.80
N SER A 14 -3.72 -10.73 -7.10
CA SER A 14 -4.26 -11.61 -8.13
C SER A 14 -3.57 -12.98 -8.10
N ALA A 15 -4.29 -14.03 -8.52
CA ALA A 15 -3.75 -15.39 -8.57
C ALA A 15 -2.52 -15.51 -9.50
N GLN A 16 -2.32 -14.54 -10.40
CA GLN A 16 -1.17 -14.45 -11.31
C GLN A 16 0.09 -13.95 -10.59
N VAL A 17 -0.08 -13.14 -9.54
CA VAL A 17 1.01 -12.58 -8.72
C VAL A 17 1.29 -13.47 -7.50
N LEU A 18 0.25 -14.10 -6.94
CA LEU A 18 0.33 -15.02 -5.80
C LEU A 18 0.54 -16.47 -6.26
N THR A 19 1.77 -16.79 -6.63
CA THR A 19 2.23 -18.16 -6.95
C THR A 19 2.73 -18.86 -5.68
N ALA A 20 2.80 -20.19 -5.67
CA ALA A 20 3.33 -20.94 -4.52
C ALA A 20 4.74 -20.48 -4.07
N PRO A 21 5.67 -20.12 -4.98
CA PRO A 21 6.96 -19.51 -4.61
C PRO A 21 6.87 -18.09 -4.06
N THR A 22 5.85 -17.31 -4.43
CA THR A 22 5.64 -15.94 -3.96
C THR A 22 4.66 -15.87 -2.78
N SER A 23 4.41 -17.01 -2.14
CA SER A 23 3.51 -17.11 -1.01
C SER A 23 4.31 -17.58 0.22
N VAL A 24 4.36 -16.78 1.30
CA VAL A 24 5.11 -17.04 2.55
C VAL A 24 4.16 -17.08 3.77
N MET A 25 4.51 -17.89 4.77
CA MET A 25 3.71 -18.33 5.94
C MET A 25 3.55 -17.32 7.08
N LEU A 26 2.36 -17.34 7.70
CA LEU A 26 1.94 -16.60 8.89
C LEU A 26 2.09 -17.43 10.18
N GLN A 27 2.57 -16.81 11.27
CA GLN A 27 2.40 -17.25 12.67
C GLN A 27 1.59 -16.23 13.52
N PRO A 28 1.10 -16.58 14.72
CA PRO A 28 0.11 -15.83 15.53
C PRO A 28 0.56 -14.49 16.08
N GLY A 29 -0.36 -13.51 16.10
CA GLY A 29 -0.23 -12.32 16.96
C GLY A 29 -0.48 -10.94 16.36
N LEU A 30 -1.05 -10.79 15.16
CA LEU A 30 -1.62 -9.48 14.73
C LEU A 30 -3.09 -9.36 15.16
N PRO A 31 -3.60 -8.12 15.38
CA PRO A 31 -5.01 -7.89 15.66
C PRO A 31 -5.85 -8.51 14.55
N ASP A 32 -6.97 -9.14 14.95
CA ASP A 32 -7.91 -9.80 14.07
C ASP A 32 -8.18 -8.95 12.84
N TRP A 33 -7.62 -9.34 11.70
CA TRP A 33 -8.16 -8.88 10.42
C TRP A 33 -9.51 -9.58 10.32
N PRO A 34 -10.64 -8.86 10.32
CA PRO A 34 -11.96 -9.49 10.36
C PRO A 34 -12.08 -10.49 9.20
N GLY A 35 -12.23 -11.78 9.54
CA GLY A 35 -12.53 -12.85 8.59
C GLY A 35 -11.36 -13.57 7.92
N VAL A 36 -10.10 -13.43 8.35
CA VAL A 36 -9.02 -14.34 7.90
C VAL A 36 -8.95 -15.51 8.88
N SER A 37 -9.47 -16.68 8.50
CA SER A 37 -9.40 -17.88 9.34
C SER A 37 -8.00 -18.49 9.32
N TRP A 38 -7.58 -18.95 10.49
CA TRP A 38 -6.35 -19.71 10.68
C TRP A 38 -6.56 -21.10 10.08
N ASP A 39 -6.01 -21.32 8.88
CA ASP A 39 -5.79 -22.64 8.32
C ASP A 39 -4.71 -23.35 9.17
N ALA A 40 -5.11 -24.35 9.95
CA ALA A 40 -4.19 -25.18 10.74
C ALA A 40 -3.47 -26.27 9.91
N ALA A 41 -3.70 -26.32 8.60
CA ALA A 41 -3.17 -27.32 7.68
C ALA A 41 -1.86 -26.88 6.98
N GLY A 42 -1.37 -25.67 7.26
CA GLY A 42 -0.11 -25.15 6.71
C GLY A 42 -0.24 -24.65 5.27
N GLY A 43 -1.46 -24.56 4.74
CA GLY A 43 -1.76 -23.87 3.49
C GLY A 43 -1.83 -22.36 3.73
N LEU A 44 -1.18 -21.57 2.89
CA LEU A 44 -1.28 -20.12 3.00
C LEU A 44 -2.69 -19.67 2.63
N PRO A 45 -3.42 -18.96 3.51
CA PRO A 45 -4.71 -18.41 3.14
C PRO A 45 -4.47 -17.34 2.08
N ARG A 46 -4.81 -17.67 0.83
CA ARG A 46 -4.87 -16.70 -0.26
C ARG A 46 -6.19 -15.97 -0.12
N LEU A 47 -6.17 -14.64 -0.01
CA LEU A 47 -7.38 -13.84 -0.18
C LEU A 47 -7.42 -13.34 -1.63
N PRO A 48 -8.36 -13.83 -2.46
CA PRO A 48 -8.58 -13.29 -3.80
C PRO A 48 -8.81 -11.77 -3.75
N ILE A 49 -8.31 -11.05 -4.76
CA ILE A 49 -8.50 -9.59 -4.87
C ILE A 49 -9.98 -9.18 -4.83
N ARG A 50 -10.87 -10.02 -5.39
CA ARG A 50 -12.32 -9.82 -5.36
C ARG A 50 -12.87 -9.84 -3.93
N ASP A 51 -12.38 -10.75 -3.10
CA ASP A 51 -12.82 -10.90 -1.72
C ASP A 51 -12.29 -9.74 -0.87
N LEU A 52 -11.07 -9.25 -1.17
CA LEU A 52 -10.55 -8.01 -0.58
C LEU A 52 -11.42 -6.81 -0.97
N GLN A 53 -11.76 -6.65 -2.25
CA GLN A 53 -12.62 -5.56 -2.72
C GLN A 53 -14.00 -5.61 -2.08
N GLN A 54 -14.59 -6.80 -1.95
CA GLN A 54 -15.86 -6.97 -1.24
C GLN A 54 -15.75 -6.52 0.21
N ARG A 55 -14.69 -6.92 0.92
CA ARG A 55 -14.47 -6.46 2.31
C ARG A 55 -14.24 -4.96 2.42
N PHE A 56 -13.53 -4.38 1.47
CA PHE A 56 -13.37 -2.94 1.40
C PHE A 56 -14.69 -2.21 1.26
N SER A 57 -15.65 -2.76 0.50
CA SER A 57 -17.00 -2.23 0.42
C SER A 57 -17.81 -2.42 1.71
N GLU A 58 -17.65 -3.57 2.40
CA GLU A 58 -18.34 -3.85 3.67
C GLU A 58 -17.84 -2.96 4.82
N GLU A 59 -16.52 -2.75 4.92
CA GLU A 59 -15.88 -1.98 5.99
C GLU A 59 -15.69 -0.48 5.65
N GLU A 60 -16.12 -0.06 4.46
CA GLU A 60 -15.92 1.30 3.95
C GLU A 60 -16.30 2.40 4.95
N PRO A 61 -17.47 2.35 5.64
CA PRO A 61 -17.84 3.38 6.60
C PRO A 61 -16.83 3.51 7.75
N HIS A 62 -16.33 2.38 8.27
CA HIS A 62 -15.32 2.37 9.33
C HIS A 62 -13.97 2.90 8.82
N TYR A 63 -13.58 2.57 7.60
CA TYR A 63 -12.35 3.07 7.00
C TYR A 63 -12.40 4.57 6.73
N ARG A 64 -13.53 5.09 6.25
CA ARG A 64 -13.77 6.54 6.09
C ARG A 64 -13.63 7.26 7.43
N ALA A 65 -14.22 6.73 8.51
CA ALA A 65 -14.09 7.30 9.85
C ALA A 65 -12.65 7.27 10.40
N ALA A 66 -11.83 6.30 9.95
CA ALA A 66 -10.48 6.10 10.44
C ALA A 66 -9.39 6.75 9.55
N ILE A 67 -9.72 7.27 8.37
CA ILE A 67 -8.73 7.69 7.35
C ILE A 67 -7.76 8.78 7.85
N GLU A 68 -8.24 9.69 8.71
CA GLU A 68 -7.42 10.74 9.29
C GLU A 68 -6.23 10.19 10.11
N HIS A 69 -6.36 9.00 10.71
CA HIS A 69 -5.28 8.37 11.47
C HIS A 69 -4.12 7.92 10.59
N VAL A 70 -4.35 7.68 9.29
CA VAL A 70 -3.32 7.26 8.34
C VAL A 70 -2.90 8.36 7.37
N ARG A 71 -3.50 9.55 7.44
CA ARG A 71 -3.24 10.66 6.51
C ARG A 71 -1.74 10.93 6.28
N PRO A 72 -0.88 11.10 7.30
CA PRO A 72 0.54 11.39 7.06
C PRO A 72 1.29 10.29 6.29
N LEU A 73 0.90 9.03 6.54
CA LEU A 73 1.45 7.87 5.85
C LEU A 73 0.89 7.72 4.43
N LEU A 74 -0.40 8.02 4.25
CA LEU A 74 -1.06 8.01 2.95
C LEU A 74 -0.41 9.05 2.02
N GLU A 75 -0.23 10.29 2.49
CA GLU A 75 0.49 11.33 1.76
C GLU A 75 1.93 10.90 1.41
N ALA A 76 2.62 10.23 2.35
CA ALA A 76 3.99 9.78 2.13
C ALA A 76 4.06 8.68 1.07
N ALA A 77 3.13 7.74 1.11
CA ALA A 77 2.99 6.66 0.15
C ALA A 77 2.63 7.20 -1.24
N VAL A 78 1.64 8.09 -1.34
CA VAL A 78 1.22 8.73 -2.60
C VAL A 78 2.40 9.50 -3.20
N ALA A 79 3.09 10.32 -2.41
CA ALA A 79 4.27 11.05 -2.88
C ALA A 79 5.36 10.10 -3.39
N GLN A 80 5.61 8.99 -2.69
CA GLN A 80 6.59 8.01 -3.12
C GLN A 80 6.20 7.29 -4.42
N LEU A 81 4.91 7.01 -4.62
CA LEU A 81 4.38 6.43 -5.86
C LEU A 81 4.39 7.43 -7.02
N ILE A 82 4.25 8.73 -6.76
CA ILE A 82 4.51 9.78 -7.75
C ILE A 82 6.00 9.78 -8.15
N ARG A 83 6.90 9.65 -7.18
CA ARG A 83 8.35 9.61 -7.46
C ARG A 83 8.75 8.40 -8.28
N THR A 84 8.34 7.22 -7.82
CA THR A 84 8.76 5.91 -8.33
C THR A 84 7.56 4.96 -8.39
N PRO A 85 6.68 5.08 -9.39
CA PRO A 85 5.44 4.31 -9.50
C PRO A 85 5.66 2.81 -9.67
N GLU A 86 6.86 2.37 -10.04
CA GLU A 86 7.30 0.98 -10.14
C GLU A 86 7.78 0.39 -8.81
N ASN A 87 8.28 1.21 -7.89
CA ASN A 87 8.90 0.73 -6.66
C ASN A 87 7.87 0.14 -5.69
N ARG A 88 8.31 -0.87 -4.96
CA ARG A 88 7.61 -1.39 -3.78
C ARG A 88 7.71 -0.36 -2.66
N LEU A 89 6.70 -0.31 -1.80
CA LEU A 89 6.68 0.52 -0.60
C LEU A 89 6.86 -0.36 0.63
N SER A 90 7.86 -0.05 1.46
CA SER A 90 7.97 -0.64 2.79
C SER A 90 7.57 0.37 3.85
N PHE A 91 6.69 -0.03 4.74
CA PHE A 91 6.24 0.72 5.90
C PHE A 91 6.78 0.08 7.17
N HIS A 92 7.05 0.90 8.17
CA HIS A 92 7.38 0.40 9.49
C HIS A 92 6.10 -0.02 10.22
N ALA A 93 6.03 -1.25 10.71
CA ALA A 93 4.81 -1.80 11.31
C ALA A 93 4.34 -0.99 12.53
N GLN A 94 5.27 -0.42 13.29
CA GLN A 94 4.93 0.44 14.43
C GLN A 94 4.26 1.76 14.01
N GLU A 95 4.50 2.27 12.80
CA GLU A 95 3.83 3.50 12.35
C GLU A 95 2.37 3.23 11.95
N LEU A 96 2.00 1.98 11.66
CA LEU A 96 0.68 1.62 11.15
C LEU A 96 -0.26 1.00 12.18
N HIS A 97 0.25 0.42 13.27
CA HIS A 97 -0.55 -0.21 14.31
C HIS A 97 -1.71 -1.05 13.73
N ALA A 98 -2.97 -0.78 14.13
CA ALA A 98 -4.18 -1.45 13.65
C ALA A 98 -4.75 -0.85 12.34
N HIS A 99 -4.12 0.17 11.77
CA HIS A 99 -4.65 0.96 10.65
C HIS A 99 -4.11 0.53 9.27
N ALA A 100 -3.36 -0.57 9.19
CA ALA A 100 -2.94 -1.15 7.90
C ALA A 100 -4.08 -1.40 6.91
N PRO A 101 -5.25 -1.95 7.31
CA PRO A 101 -6.39 -2.09 6.41
C PRO A 101 -6.82 -0.75 5.79
N VAL A 102 -6.86 0.31 6.60
CA VAL A 102 -7.28 1.65 6.17
C VAL A 102 -6.30 2.22 5.14
N LEU A 103 -4.99 2.08 5.36
CA LEU A 103 -3.99 2.54 4.40
C LEU A 103 -4.05 1.77 3.08
N ILE A 104 -4.20 0.44 3.14
CA ILE A 104 -4.28 -0.41 1.93
C ILE A 104 -5.54 -0.06 1.14
N TRP A 105 -6.68 0.09 1.83
CA TRP A 105 -7.93 0.55 1.22
C TRP A 105 -7.76 1.92 0.56
N ALA A 106 -7.26 2.91 1.29
CA ALA A 106 -7.11 4.28 0.79
C ALA A 106 -6.20 4.33 -0.44
N LEU A 107 -5.06 3.63 -0.42
CA LEU A 107 -4.14 3.56 -1.57
C LEU A 107 -4.77 2.84 -2.76
N SER A 108 -5.47 1.72 -2.54
CA SER A 108 -6.13 0.97 -3.60
C SER A 108 -7.25 1.78 -4.25
N THR A 109 -8.05 2.48 -3.45
CA THR A 109 -9.15 3.33 -3.92
C THR A 109 -8.62 4.57 -4.66
N LEU A 110 -7.61 5.24 -4.10
CA LEU A 110 -7.06 6.48 -4.65
C LEU A 110 -6.22 6.25 -5.91
N LEU A 111 -5.36 5.23 -5.90
CA LEU A 111 -4.32 5.03 -6.92
C LEU A 111 -4.48 3.74 -7.74
N GLY A 112 -5.43 2.87 -7.40
CA GLY A 112 -5.71 1.59 -8.09
C GLY A 112 -5.72 1.72 -9.61
N PRO A 113 -6.65 2.50 -10.19
CA PRO A 113 -6.73 2.69 -11.63
C PRO A 113 -5.48 3.32 -12.25
N TRP A 114 -4.78 4.18 -11.49
CA TRP A 114 -3.61 4.89 -11.98
C TRP A 114 -2.35 4.00 -12.07
N LEU A 115 -2.23 3.03 -11.16
CA LEU A 115 -1.12 2.07 -11.15
C LEU A 115 -1.43 0.75 -11.87
N GLY A 116 -2.70 0.42 -12.09
CA GLY A 116 -3.21 -0.80 -12.73
C GLY A 116 -3.70 -1.86 -11.74
N ASP A 117 -4.47 -2.84 -12.24
CA ASP A 117 -5.22 -3.81 -11.41
C ASP A 117 -4.35 -4.75 -10.57
N ASP A 118 -3.13 -5.06 -11.01
CA ASP A 118 -2.17 -5.88 -10.25
C ASP A 118 -1.30 -5.06 -9.29
N ALA A 119 -1.51 -3.75 -9.19
CA ALA A 119 -0.59 -2.86 -8.49
C ALA A 119 -0.73 -2.88 -6.97
N PHE A 120 -1.82 -3.39 -6.40
CA PHE A 120 -2.06 -3.35 -4.96
C PHE A 120 -2.09 -4.75 -4.36
N THR A 121 -0.92 -5.38 -4.39
CA THR A 121 -0.63 -6.62 -3.68
C THR A 121 0.19 -6.32 -2.43
N TYR A 122 -0.03 -7.02 -1.32
CA TYR A 122 0.61 -6.69 -0.04
C TYR A 122 1.16 -7.88 0.74
N VAL A 123 2.11 -7.59 1.65
CA VAL A 123 2.69 -8.49 2.67
C VAL A 123 2.92 -7.77 3.99
N SER A 124 2.70 -8.45 5.11
CA SER A 124 3.20 -8.04 6.43
C SER A 124 4.37 -8.95 6.85
N GLY A 125 5.32 -8.52 7.68
CA GLY A 125 6.50 -9.32 8.06
C GLY A 125 7.75 -9.12 7.18
N ASP A 126 8.79 -9.93 7.41
CA ASP A 126 10.06 -9.83 6.68
C ASP A 126 9.83 -10.12 5.19
N GLY A 127 9.93 -9.07 4.37
CA GLY A 127 9.73 -9.16 2.94
C GLY A 127 10.83 -9.98 2.29
N ASP A 128 10.46 -11.12 1.70
CA ASP A 128 11.32 -11.80 0.75
C ASP A 128 11.42 -10.93 -0.51
N GLU A 129 12.65 -10.67 -0.93
CA GLU A 129 12.98 -9.80 -2.07
C GLU A 129 12.43 -10.32 -3.41
N HIS A 130 12.13 -11.62 -3.51
CA HIS A 130 11.58 -12.27 -4.69
C HIS A 130 10.07 -12.07 -4.84
N LEU A 131 9.39 -11.53 -3.82
CA LEU A 131 7.97 -11.24 -3.87
C LEU A 131 7.70 -9.99 -4.72
N ARG A 132 6.85 -10.15 -5.73
CA ARG A 132 6.38 -9.07 -6.63
C ARG A 132 5.31 -8.18 -5.98
N LEU A 133 5.42 -7.94 -4.67
CA LEU A 133 4.37 -7.29 -3.89
C LEU A 133 4.60 -5.80 -3.75
N LYS A 134 3.54 -5.01 -3.83
CA LYS A 134 3.65 -3.54 -3.85
C LYS A 134 3.79 -2.93 -2.46
N LEU A 135 3.03 -3.41 -1.48
CA LEU A 135 3.02 -2.87 -0.12
C LEU A 135 3.60 -3.90 0.86
N ILE A 136 4.59 -3.50 1.65
CA ILE A 136 5.32 -4.36 2.59
C ILE A 136 5.29 -3.69 3.97
N PHE A 137 4.85 -4.40 5.01
CA PHE A 137 4.85 -3.89 6.39
C PHE A 137 5.90 -4.64 7.21
N VAL A 138 7.00 -3.99 7.57
CA VAL A 138 8.13 -4.66 8.27
C VAL A 138 8.21 -4.25 9.74
N PRO A 139 8.54 -5.17 10.66
CA PRO A 139 8.69 -4.84 12.09
C PRO A 139 9.89 -3.94 12.38
N ALA A 140 10.92 -4.01 11.53
CA ALA A 140 12.08 -3.13 11.53
C ALA A 140 12.69 -3.10 10.12
N TRP A 141 13.18 -1.94 9.68
CA TRP A 141 13.98 -1.89 8.46
C TRP A 141 15.38 -2.44 8.72
N LYS A 142 15.67 -3.62 8.18
CA LYS A 142 17.05 -4.10 8.09
C LYS A 142 17.85 -3.23 7.13
N VAL A 143 19.18 -3.19 7.28
CA VAL A 143 20.06 -2.59 6.26
C VAL A 143 20.04 -3.53 5.05
N LEU A 144 19.09 -3.31 4.15
CA LEU A 144 18.97 -4.06 2.91
C LEU A 144 20.02 -3.50 1.94
N MET A 145 21.18 -4.13 1.92
CA MET A 145 22.22 -3.85 0.92
C MET A 145 21.72 -4.37 -0.44
N GLY A 146 21.33 -3.47 -1.34
CA GLY A 146 21.14 -3.81 -2.76
C GLY A 146 19.71 -3.78 -3.33
N GLU A 147 18.68 -3.50 -2.53
CA GLU A 147 17.30 -3.43 -3.04
C GLU A 147 17.02 -2.12 -3.80
N ARG A 148 17.28 -2.13 -5.12
CA ARG A 148 17.09 -0.97 -6.01
C ARG A 148 15.63 -0.57 -6.26
N SER A 149 14.67 -1.44 -5.95
CA SER A 149 13.24 -1.26 -6.24
C SER A 149 12.34 -1.23 -5.00
N LEU A 150 12.92 -0.97 -3.81
CA LEU A 150 12.18 -0.81 -2.56
C LEU A 150 12.32 0.62 -2.02
N SER A 151 11.20 1.27 -1.76
CA SER A 151 11.13 2.61 -1.18
C SER A 151 10.58 2.55 0.24
N ARG A 152 11.38 3.00 1.20
CA ARG A 152 10.93 3.19 2.58
C ARG A 152 10.03 4.41 2.64
N VAL A 153 8.82 4.21 3.13
CA VAL A 153 7.87 5.28 3.37
C VAL A 153 8.10 5.78 4.80
N PHE A 154 8.41 7.06 4.90
CA PHE A 154 8.54 7.74 6.19
C PHE A 154 7.42 8.78 6.25
N SER A 155 6.65 8.75 7.35
CA SER A 155 5.61 9.75 7.63
C SER A 155 6.18 11.18 7.64
N LYS A 156 7.42 11.34 8.12
CA LYS A 156 8.13 12.62 8.22
C LYS A 156 9.28 12.66 7.22
N ARG A 157 9.06 13.29 6.07
CA ARG A 157 10.09 13.57 5.07
C ARG A 157 10.06 15.06 4.71
N SER A 158 11.19 15.60 4.27
CA SER A 158 11.27 17.00 3.81
C SER A 158 10.26 17.27 2.69
N PRO A 159 9.61 18.44 2.69
CA PRO A 159 8.65 18.81 1.65
C PRO A 159 9.35 18.91 0.29
N ASP A 160 8.70 18.38 -0.73
CA ASP A 160 9.05 18.54 -2.13
C ASP A 160 7.76 18.61 -2.97
N GLN A 161 7.88 18.86 -4.27
CA GLN A 161 6.73 19.00 -5.15
C GLN A 161 5.85 17.73 -5.18
N ALA A 162 6.44 16.54 -5.10
CA ALA A 162 5.68 15.29 -5.04
C ALA A 162 4.86 15.19 -3.74
N ARG A 163 5.41 15.69 -2.63
CA ARG A 163 4.71 15.75 -1.34
C ARG A 163 3.54 16.74 -1.38
N SER A 164 3.72 17.94 -1.93
CA SER A 164 2.62 18.89 -2.07
C SER A 164 1.48 18.37 -2.95
N ILE A 165 1.81 17.75 -4.09
CA ILE A 165 0.79 17.09 -4.95
C ILE A 165 0.07 15.98 -4.18
N ALA A 166 0.80 15.19 -3.38
CA ALA A 166 0.22 14.11 -2.59
C ALA A 166 -0.72 14.63 -1.51
N GLU A 167 -0.34 15.70 -0.82
CA GLU A 167 -1.18 16.40 0.17
C GLU A 167 -2.49 16.86 -0.49
N ASP A 168 -2.43 17.56 -1.62
CA ASP A 168 -3.64 18.02 -2.32
C ASP A 168 -4.54 16.87 -2.80
N LEU A 169 -3.95 15.76 -3.28
CA LEU A 169 -4.72 14.58 -3.71
C LEU A 169 -5.39 13.89 -2.51
N VAL A 170 -4.68 13.77 -1.39
CA VAL A 170 -5.19 13.15 -0.16
C VAL A 170 -6.24 14.04 0.48
N ASP A 171 -6.07 15.35 0.48
CA ASP A 171 -7.07 16.31 0.93
C ASP A 171 -8.37 16.18 0.13
N ARG A 172 -8.28 16.17 -1.21
CA ARG A 172 -9.46 15.98 -2.07
C ARG A 172 -10.14 14.64 -1.79
N PHE A 173 -9.35 13.60 -1.55
CA PHE A 173 -9.88 12.29 -1.23
C PHE A 173 -10.62 12.32 0.10
N ILE A 174 -10.02 12.83 1.16
CA ILE A 174 -10.60 12.82 2.51
C ILE A 174 -11.77 13.81 2.65
N LEU A 175 -11.67 15.01 2.06
CA LEU A 175 -12.74 16.02 2.09
C LEU A 175 -13.99 15.59 1.31
N ASP A 176 -13.83 14.76 0.28
CA ASP A 176 -14.95 14.13 -0.44
C ASP A 176 -15.36 12.82 0.23
N GLU A 177 -15.17 12.75 1.56
CA GLU A 177 -15.44 11.62 2.45
C GLU A 177 -14.73 10.31 2.07
N GLY A 178 -13.70 10.34 1.24
CA GLY A 178 -12.99 9.19 0.63
C GLY A 178 -13.52 8.83 -0.76
N ASN A 179 -14.25 9.72 -1.44
CA ASN A 179 -14.62 9.56 -2.84
C ASN A 179 -13.42 9.93 -3.72
N PRO A 180 -12.90 9.00 -4.54
CA PRO A 180 -11.69 9.27 -5.29
C PRO A 180 -11.95 10.07 -6.57
N ALA A 181 -13.20 10.39 -6.95
CA ALA A 181 -13.52 10.97 -8.27
C ALA A 181 -12.69 12.22 -8.60
N ARG A 182 -12.55 13.16 -7.66
CA ARG A 182 -11.76 14.38 -7.86
C ARG A 182 -10.28 14.07 -8.03
N ALA A 183 -9.72 13.19 -7.21
CA ALA A 183 -8.33 12.78 -7.32
C ALA A 183 -8.07 11.97 -8.60
N HIS A 184 -8.98 11.09 -9.00
CA HIS A 184 -8.93 10.33 -10.24
C HIS A 184 -8.94 11.25 -11.47
N ASN A 185 -9.72 12.33 -11.46
CA ASN A 185 -9.70 13.32 -12.55
C ASN A 185 -8.31 13.96 -12.74
N VAL A 186 -7.59 14.20 -11.65
CA VAL A 186 -6.21 14.71 -11.69
C VAL A 186 -5.27 13.63 -12.22
N LEU A 187 -5.32 12.43 -11.64
CA LEU A 187 -4.46 11.29 -12.00
C LEU A 187 -4.66 10.85 -13.46
N ALA A 188 -5.89 10.93 -13.98
CA ALA A 188 -6.23 10.62 -15.37
C ALA A 188 -5.54 11.54 -16.39
N ARG A 189 -5.07 12.72 -15.98
CA ARG A 189 -4.24 13.60 -16.84
C ARG A 189 -2.83 13.05 -17.04
N CYS A 190 -2.38 12.17 -16.14
CA CYS A 190 -1.09 11.51 -16.18
C CYS A 190 -1.24 9.98 -16.30
N PRO A 191 -1.83 9.46 -17.40
CA PRO A 191 -1.99 8.03 -17.57
C PRO A 191 -0.62 7.36 -17.72
N ASN A 192 -0.54 6.09 -17.30
CA ASN A 192 0.66 5.26 -17.38
C ASN A 192 1.90 5.94 -16.75
N PRO A 193 1.87 6.20 -15.43
CA PRO A 193 2.94 6.97 -14.78
C PRO A 193 4.34 6.36 -14.91
N ARG A 194 4.42 5.03 -15.13
CA ARG A 194 5.67 4.28 -15.32
C ARG A 194 6.41 4.62 -16.62
N SER A 195 5.71 5.16 -17.63
CA SER A 195 6.33 5.50 -18.93
C SER A 195 6.84 6.94 -19.01
N ARG A 196 6.74 7.69 -17.91
CA ARG A 196 7.15 9.10 -17.82
C ARG A 196 8.38 9.24 -16.94
N THR A 197 9.11 10.33 -17.09
CA THR A 197 10.11 10.78 -16.10
C THR A 197 9.43 11.39 -14.89
N LEU A 198 10.18 11.60 -13.80
CA LEU A 198 9.64 12.28 -12.62
C LEU A 198 9.18 13.71 -12.96
N SER A 199 10.00 14.48 -13.70
CA SER A 199 9.66 15.86 -14.07
C SER A 199 8.35 15.93 -14.84
N GLU A 200 8.17 15.07 -15.84
CA GLU A 200 6.94 15.05 -16.65
C GLU A 200 5.71 14.68 -15.82
N ARG A 201 5.85 13.77 -14.85
CA ARG A 201 4.75 13.44 -13.93
C ARG A 201 4.38 14.65 -13.07
N LEU A 202 5.37 15.30 -12.46
CA LEU A 202 5.15 16.45 -11.59
C LEU A 202 4.51 17.61 -12.36
N ASP A 203 5.02 17.93 -13.55
CA ASP A 203 4.49 19.02 -14.38
C ASP A 203 3.03 18.79 -14.75
N VAL A 204 2.68 17.56 -15.15
CA VAL A 204 1.30 17.23 -15.54
C VAL A 204 0.36 17.25 -14.35
N LEU A 205 0.76 16.67 -13.22
CA LEU A 205 -0.06 16.61 -12.02
C LEU A 205 -0.25 17.99 -11.39
N THR A 206 0.80 18.82 -11.32
CA THR A 206 0.71 20.20 -10.84
C THR A 206 -0.25 21.04 -11.68
N ARG A 207 -0.29 20.87 -13.00
CA ARG A 207 -1.24 21.59 -13.87
C ARG A 207 -2.69 21.12 -13.74
N ALA A 208 -2.89 19.95 -13.16
CA ALA A 208 -4.20 19.32 -13.04
C ALA A 208 -4.87 19.54 -11.67
N LEU A 209 -4.10 20.03 -10.68
CA LEU A 209 -4.58 20.42 -9.35
C LEU A 209 -5.18 21.83 -9.37
#